data_AF-A0A966VBZ6-F1
#
_entry.id   AF-A0A966VBZ6-F1
#
_cell.length_a   1.000
_cell.length_b   1.000
_cell.length_c   1.000
_cell.angle_alpha   90.00
_cell.angle_beta   90.00
_cell.angle_gamma   90.00
#
_symmetry.space_group_name_H-M   'P 1'
#
loop_
_entity.id
_entity.type
_entity.pdbx_description
1 polymer ?
#
loop_
_entity_poly.entity_id
_entity_poly.type
_entity_poly.pdbx_seq_one_letter_code
_entity_poly.pdbx_strand_id
1 'polypeptide(L)'
;MRTMNTRIARLVLTASIITSTPAVATATVQQGNATFSTSPHQDNVSCQLPRAFPGIDITCAMSPQHFSDGDTCGRCVRIQSGYRIDDLSVLAEVTATTNLSPFVVLVNRVCPSCQPGDLVLAMEGDGQWRVQWAFVSCREARQNLSSSNFATREEHTPALRGGDRR
;
A
#
# COMPACT_ATOMS: atom_id res chain seq x y z
N MET A 1 -47.08 -72.55 6.14
CA MET A 1 -46.21 -71.81 5.20
C MET A 1 -46.62 -70.35 5.22
N ARG A 2 -45.79 -69.45 5.77
CA ARG A 2 -46.03 -67.99 5.79
C ARG A 2 -45.09 -67.33 4.78
N THR A 3 -45.68 -66.71 3.78
CA THR A 3 -44.99 -65.94 2.74
C THR A 3 -44.57 -64.57 3.31
N MET A 4 -43.26 -64.33 3.39
CA MET A 4 -42.68 -63.03 3.74
C MET A 4 -42.59 -62.17 2.48
N ASN A 5 -43.34 -61.06 2.46
CA ASN A 5 -43.29 -60.04 1.42
C ASN A 5 -42.19 -59.02 1.73
N THR A 6 -41.11 -59.05 0.96
CA THR A 6 -40.01 -58.09 1.04
C THR A 6 -40.37 -56.82 0.26
N ARG A 7 -40.55 -55.69 0.94
CA ARG A 7 -40.74 -54.38 0.29
C ARG A 7 -39.38 -53.72 0.07
N ILE A 8 -39.07 -53.43 -1.20
CA ILE A 8 -37.87 -52.70 -1.62
C ILE A 8 -38.20 -51.20 -1.53
N ALA A 9 -37.61 -50.49 -0.57
CA ALA A 9 -37.69 -49.04 -0.49
C ALA A 9 -36.68 -48.42 -1.48
N ARG A 10 -37.18 -47.66 -2.45
CA ARG A 10 -36.35 -46.86 -3.36
C ARG A 10 -35.98 -45.55 -2.68
N LEU A 11 -34.69 -45.39 -2.40
CA LEU A 11 -34.11 -44.15 -1.92
C LEU A 11 -33.87 -43.21 -3.12
N VAL A 12 -34.48 -42.03 -3.10
CA VAL A 12 -34.28 -40.99 -4.11
C VAL A 12 -33.30 -39.97 -3.53
N LEU A 13 -32.09 -39.86 -4.11
CA LEU A 13 -31.13 -38.82 -3.76
C LEU A 13 -31.38 -37.58 -4.61
N THR A 14 -31.73 -36.47 -3.96
CA THR A 14 -31.78 -35.14 -4.56
C THR A 14 -30.42 -34.44 -4.37
N ALA A 15 -29.73 -34.17 -5.48
CA ALA A 15 -28.49 -33.39 -5.47
C ALA A 15 -28.83 -31.89 -5.51
N SER A 16 -28.37 -31.14 -4.51
CA SER A 16 -28.47 -29.68 -4.47
C SER A 16 -27.20 -29.07 -5.04
N ILE A 17 -27.34 -28.26 -6.09
CA ILE A 17 -26.23 -27.50 -6.67
C ILE A 17 -26.05 -26.23 -5.84
N ILE A 18 -24.93 -26.14 -5.12
CA ILE A 18 -24.55 -24.94 -4.36
C ILE A 18 -23.72 -24.06 -5.29
N THR A 19 -24.30 -22.97 -5.80
CA THR A 19 -23.54 -21.90 -6.47
C THR A 19 -22.85 -21.03 -5.43
N SER A 20 -21.52 -21.14 -5.33
CA SER A 20 -20.71 -20.24 -4.50
C SER A 20 -20.55 -18.89 -5.21
N THR A 21 -21.12 -17.83 -4.67
CA THR A 21 -20.78 -16.46 -5.09
C THR A 21 -19.38 -16.13 -4.58
N PRO A 22 -18.47 -15.60 -5.43
CA PRO A 22 -17.16 -15.17 -4.95
C PRO A 22 -17.36 -13.99 -4.00
N ALA A 23 -16.89 -14.13 -2.77
CA ALA A 23 -16.83 -13.02 -1.83
C ALA A 23 -15.80 -12.00 -2.37
N VAL A 24 -16.26 -10.79 -2.68
CA VAL A 24 -15.36 -9.68 -2.96
C VAL A 24 -14.66 -9.34 -1.65
N ALA A 25 -13.37 -9.68 -1.55
CA ALA A 25 -12.56 -9.31 -0.40
C ALA A 25 -12.40 -7.79 -0.40
N THR A 26 -13.17 -7.11 0.44
CA THR A 26 -13.00 -5.67 0.67
C THR A 26 -11.63 -5.46 1.29
N ALA A 27 -10.79 -4.64 0.65
CA ALA A 27 -9.49 -4.30 1.20
C ALA A 27 -9.67 -3.67 2.59
N THR A 28 -9.02 -4.24 3.61
CA THR A 28 -9.09 -3.69 4.97
C THR A 28 -8.34 -2.35 5.00
N VAL A 29 -9.09 -1.27 5.23
CA VAL A 29 -8.52 0.07 5.41
C VAL A 29 -7.97 0.20 6.81
N GLN A 30 -6.73 0.66 6.90
CA GLN A 30 -6.01 0.96 8.13
C GLN A 30 -5.92 2.46 8.33
N GLN A 31 -5.74 2.88 9.58
CA GLN A 31 -5.51 4.28 9.95
C GLN A 31 -4.28 4.36 10.86
N GLY A 32 -3.51 5.44 10.72
CA GLY A 32 -2.39 5.71 11.60
C GLY A 32 -1.68 6.99 11.19
N ASN A 33 -0.45 7.15 11.66
CA ASN A 33 0.36 8.31 11.33
C ASN A 33 1.41 7.96 10.28
N ALA A 34 1.58 8.85 9.31
CA ALA A 34 2.72 8.87 8.42
C ALA A 34 3.76 9.88 8.93
N THR A 35 5.02 9.51 8.80
CA THR A 35 6.18 10.36 9.08
C THR A 35 7.19 10.28 7.94
N PHE A 36 8.04 11.28 7.82
CA PHE A 36 9.17 11.25 6.89
C PHE A 36 10.35 10.51 7.50
N SER A 37 11.06 9.74 6.68
CA SER A 37 12.34 9.16 7.07
C SER A 37 13.42 10.24 7.01
N THR A 38 14.17 10.40 8.08
CA THR A 38 15.40 11.22 8.10
C THR A 38 16.54 10.60 7.26
N SER A 39 16.32 9.42 6.70
CA SER A 39 17.31 8.70 5.90
C SER A 39 16.63 7.89 4.78
N PRO A 40 16.07 8.59 3.76
CA PRO A 40 15.30 7.96 2.69
C PRO A 40 16.14 7.01 1.82
N HIS A 41 17.47 7.06 1.92
CA HIS A 41 18.40 6.26 1.12
C HIS A 41 19.23 5.24 1.92
N GLN A 42 18.97 5.02 3.20
CA GLN A 42 19.79 4.05 3.94
C GLN A 42 19.64 2.63 3.39
N ASP A 43 20.78 1.99 3.10
CA ASP A 43 20.95 0.71 2.43
C ASP A 43 20.45 -0.53 3.22
N ASN A 44 19.83 -0.33 4.39
CA ASN A 44 19.25 -1.41 5.20
C ASN A 44 17.79 -1.66 4.81
N VAL A 45 17.57 -2.22 3.63
CA VAL A 45 16.24 -2.65 3.17
C VAL A 45 15.95 -4.05 3.71
N SER A 46 15.00 -4.18 4.66
CA SER A 46 14.60 -5.47 5.20
C SER A 46 14.16 -6.44 4.10
N CYS A 47 13.57 -5.89 3.03
CA CYS A 47 13.06 -6.66 1.92
C CYS A 47 14.08 -6.94 0.81
N GLN A 48 15.29 -6.37 0.88
CA GLN A 48 16.35 -6.50 -0.15
C GLN A 48 15.84 -6.29 -1.60
N LEU A 49 14.84 -5.43 -1.78
CA LEU A 49 14.24 -5.19 -3.09
C LEU A 49 15.20 -4.42 -3.98
N PRO A 50 15.17 -4.65 -5.30
CA PRO A 50 15.96 -3.84 -6.24
C PRO A 50 15.56 -2.37 -6.11
N ARG A 51 16.55 -1.46 -6.20
CA ARG A 51 16.35 -0.01 -6.02
C ARG A 51 15.29 0.60 -6.93
N ALA A 52 15.01 -0.03 -8.07
CA ALA A 52 13.99 0.41 -9.01
C ALA A 52 12.85 -0.62 -9.07
N PHE A 53 11.73 -0.31 -8.41
CA PHE A 53 10.48 -0.99 -8.70
C PHE A 53 9.74 -0.18 -9.78
N PRO A 54 9.42 -0.76 -10.96
CA PRO A 54 8.92 0.01 -12.08
C PRO A 54 7.70 0.86 -11.72
N GLY A 55 7.84 2.18 -11.80
CA GLY A 55 6.78 3.16 -11.60
C GLY A 55 6.36 3.42 -10.15
N ILE A 56 7.14 3.02 -9.14
CA ILE A 56 6.89 3.39 -7.74
C ILE A 56 8.21 3.80 -7.10
N ASP A 57 8.40 5.10 -6.94
CA ASP A 57 9.67 5.68 -6.46
C ASP A 57 9.73 5.84 -4.94
N ILE A 58 8.57 5.75 -4.29
CA ILE A 58 8.45 5.95 -2.84
C ILE A 58 8.32 4.59 -2.16
N THR A 59 9.14 4.37 -1.14
CA THR A 59 9.04 3.20 -0.27
C THR A 59 8.58 3.59 1.14
N CYS A 60 8.08 2.63 1.89
CA CYS A 60 7.70 2.84 3.29
C CYS A 60 8.21 1.72 4.19
N ALA A 61 8.32 2.07 5.47
CA ALA A 61 8.41 1.14 6.58
C ALA A 61 7.08 1.10 7.35
N MET A 62 6.74 -0.05 7.91
CA MET A 62 5.51 -0.26 8.66
C MET A 62 5.77 -1.03 9.97
N SER A 63 4.82 -1.00 10.90
CA SER A 63 4.95 -1.70 12.17
C SER A 63 5.19 -3.20 11.99
N PRO A 64 5.82 -3.90 12.95
CA PRO A 64 6.11 -5.34 12.84
C PRO A 64 4.85 -6.18 12.56
N GLN A 65 3.72 -5.82 13.17
CA GLN A 65 2.43 -6.49 12.96
C GLN A 65 1.97 -6.45 11.50
N HIS A 66 2.13 -5.31 10.82
CA HIS A 66 1.73 -5.17 9.41
C HIS A 66 2.82 -5.63 8.45
N PHE A 67 4.08 -5.62 8.89
CA PHE A 67 5.20 -6.18 8.14
C PHE A 67 5.13 -7.72 8.06
N SER A 68 4.56 -8.37 9.09
CA SER A 68 4.32 -9.82 9.15
C SER A 68 5.58 -10.62 8.82
N ASP A 69 6.67 -10.36 9.55
CA ASP A 69 7.98 -11.00 9.37
C ASP A 69 8.54 -10.97 7.92
N GLY A 70 8.09 -10.01 7.11
CA GLY A 70 8.52 -9.83 5.72
C GLY A 70 7.52 -10.33 4.68
N ASP A 71 6.41 -10.95 5.07
CA ASP A 71 5.38 -11.41 4.13
C ASP A 71 4.76 -10.27 3.32
N THR A 72 4.84 -9.03 3.83
CA THR A 72 4.34 -7.85 3.10
C THR A 72 5.41 -7.12 2.30
N CYS A 73 6.64 -7.62 2.26
CA CYS A 73 7.70 -7.08 1.41
C CYS A 73 7.28 -6.98 -0.06
N GLY A 74 7.52 -5.81 -0.67
CA GLY A 74 7.20 -5.56 -2.08
C GLY A 74 5.70 -5.41 -2.35
N ARG A 75 4.84 -5.44 -1.32
CA ARG A 75 3.42 -5.09 -1.49
C ARG A 75 3.27 -3.59 -1.68
N CYS A 76 2.23 -3.21 -2.40
CA CYS A 76 1.89 -1.82 -2.64
C CYS A 76 0.82 -1.35 -1.66
N VAL A 77 1.02 -0.15 -1.13
CA VAL A 77 0.14 0.50 -0.17
C VAL A 77 -0.35 1.80 -0.78
N ARG A 78 -1.67 1.91 -0.96
CA ARG A 78 -2.29 3.18 -1.36
C ARG A 78 -2.54 3.99 -0.11
N ILE A 79 -2.01 5.20 -0.09
CA ILE A 79 -2.14 6.17 0.99
C ILE A 79 -3.14 7.24 0.56
N GLN A 80 -4.09 7.55 1.44
CA GLN A 80 -4.99 8.68 1.33
C GLN A 80 -4.64 9.66 2.45
N SER A 81 -4.16 10.84 2.05
CA SER A 81 -3.84 11.93 2.96
C SER A 81 -5.08 12.83 3.18
N GLY A 82 -5.10 13.58 4.28
CA GLY A 82 -6.05 14.68 4.42
C GLY A 82 -7.45 14.33 4.90
N TYR A 83 -7.65 13.23 5.64
CA TYR A 83 -8.88 13.12 6.42
C TYR A 83 -8.79 14.09 7.60
N ARG A 84 -9.72 15.05 7.67
CA ARG A 84 -9.90 15.89 8.85
C ARG A 84 -10.15 14.97 10.03
N ILE A 85 -9.33 15.11 11.06
CA ILE A 85 -9.73 14.68 12.38
C ILE A 85 -10.18 15.93 13.09
N ASP A 86 -11.38 15.85 13.66
CA ASP A 86 -12.07 16.95 14.34
C ASP A 86 -11.36 17.41 15.63
N ASP A 87 -10.11 16.98 15.84
CA ASP A 87 -9.28 17.23 17.01
C ASP A 87 -7.90 17.72 16.54
N LEU A 88 -7.83 19.03 16.29
CA LEU A 88 -6.68 19.79 15.78
C LEU A 88 -5.60 20.04 16.85
N SER A 89 -5.55 19.27 17.94
CA SER A 89 -4.74 19.69 19.09
C SER A 89 -3.24 19.42 18.97
N VAL A 90 -2.74 18.45 18.17
CA VAL A 90 -1.28 18.15 18.19
C VAL A 90 -0.69 17.51 16.91
N LEU A 91 -0.94 18.04 15.71
CA LEU A 91 -0.10 17.71 14.55
C LEU A 91 0.20 18.98 13.77
N ALA A 92 1.47 19.38 13.75
CA ALA A 92 1.93 20.50 12.93
C ALA A 92 1.52 20.24 11.47
N GLU A 93 0.83 21.19 10.86
CA GLU A 93 0.51 21.14 9.44
C GLU A 93 1.81 20.95 8.67
N VAL A 94 2.02 19.74 8.12
CA VAL A 94 3.11 19.49 7.19
C VAL A 94 2.89 20.41 6.01
N THR A 95 3.68 21.48 5.95
CA THR A 95 3.50 22.59 5.00
C THR A 95 3.67 22.12 3.55
N ALA A 96 4.22 20.92 3.34
CA ALA A 96 4.48 20.33 2.04
C ALA A 96 3.42 19.31 1.54
N THR A 97 2.48 18.82 2.37
CA THR A 97 1.67 17.63 2.00
C THR A 97 0.16 17.71 2.23
N THR A 98 -0.38 18.87 2.62
CA THR A 98 -1.82 19.05 2.91
C THR A 98 -2.75 18.90 1.69
N ASN A 99 -2.21 18.71 0.47
CA ASN A 99 -2.97 18.42 -0.76
C ASN A 99 -2.42 17.19 -1.52
N LEU A 100 -1.91 16.16 -0.83
CA LEU A 100 -1.51 14.94 -1.54
C LEU A 100 -2.75 14.17 -1.99
N SER A 101 -3.03 14.26 -3.29
CA SER A 101 -3.82 13.25 -4.01
C SER A 101 -3.37 11.85 -3.57
N PRO A 102 -4.28 10.86 -3.50
CA PRO A 102 -3.89 9.51 -3.12
C PRO A 102 -2.70 9.02 -3.94
N PHE A 103 -1.68 8.51 -3.27
CA PHE A 103 -0.46 8.01 -3.91
C PHE A 103 -0.14 6.61 -3.40
N VAL A 104 0.75 5.92 -4.10
CA VAL A 104 1.14 4.54 -3.75
C VAL A 104 2.60 4.50 -3.36
N VAL A 105 2.88 3.70 -2.34
CA VAL A 105 4.23 3.40 -1.86
C VAL A 105 4.47 1.90 -1.82
N LEU A 106 5.73 1.49 -1.85
CA LEU A 106 6.15 0.09 -1.77
C LEU A 106 6.66 -0.24 -0.36
N VAL A 107 6.19 -1.33 0.23
CA VAL A 107 6.71 -1.82 1.52
C VAL A 107 8.10 -2.39 1.34
N ASN A 108 9.09 -1.82 2.06
CA ASN A 108 10.49 -2.20 1.88
C ASN A 108 11.24 -2.43 3.21
N ARG A 109 10.64 -2.07 4.33
CA ARG A 109 11.30 -2.16 5.65
C ARG A 109 10.30 -2.38 6.78
N VAL A 110 10.77 -2.97 7.88
CA VAL A 110 10.09 -2.93 9.17
C VAL A 110 10.48 -1.68 9.97
N CYS A 111 9.52 -1.08 10.66
CA CYS A 111 9.75 -0.04 11.65
C CYS A 111 9.44 -0.59 13.05
N PRO A 112 10.44 -1.07 13.81
CA PRO A 112 10.21 -1.72 15.10
C PRO A 112 9.56 -0.81 16.15
N SER A 113 9.76 0.50 16.05
CA SER A 113 9.19 1.51 16.96
C SER A 113 7.81 2.02 16.55
N CYS A 114 7.32 1.66 15.35
CA CYS A 114 6.04 2.16 14.84
C CYS A 114 4.85 1.45 15.49
N GLN A 115 3.79 2.20 15.80
CA GLN A 115 2.54 1.62 16.28
C GLN A 115 1.76 0.97 15.11
N PRO A 116 0.83 0.05 15.41
CA PRO A 116 -0.08 -0.49 14.39
C PRO A 116 -0.77 0.64 13.61
N GLY A 117 -0.65 0.60 12.28
CA GLY A 117 -1.23 1.59 11.38
C GLY A 117 -0.28 2.71 10.97
N ASP A 118 0.84 2.91 11.70
CA ASP A 118 1.82 3.93 11.35
C ASP A 118 2.68 3.52 10.14
N LEU A 119 3.10 4.54 9.37
CA LEU A 119 3.99 4.42 8.21
C LEU A 119 5.16 5.41 8.34
N VAL A 120 6.36 4.97 7.95
CA VAL A 120 7.53 5.86 7.77
C VAL A 120 7.86 5.87 6.28
N LEU A 121 7.74 7.02 5.64
CA LEU A 121 7.92 7.15 4.20
C LEU A 121 9.37 7.54 3.89
N ALA A 122 10.00 6.87 2.93
CA ALA A 122 11.32 7.19 2.42
C ALA A 122 11.27 8.41 1.49
N MET A 123 10.80 9.54 2.02
CA MET A 123 10.71 10.83 1.35
C MET A 123 11.32 11.90 2.22
N GLU A 124 11.83 12.96 1.60
CA GLU A 124 12.22 14.17 2.29
C GLU A 124 10.98 14.94 2.76
N GLY A 125 11.07 15.49 3.97
CA GLY A 125 10.01 16.29 4.58
C GLY A 125 10.16 16.30 6.10
N ASP A 126 9.28 17.06 6.75
CA ASP A 126 9.25 17.23 8.19
C ASP A 126 7.87 16.98 8.78
N GLY A 127 7.85 16.54 10.04
CA GLY A 127 6.62 16.34 10.79
C GLY A 127 5.94 14.98 10.59
N GLN A 128 4.70 14.94 11.06
CA GLN A 128 3.86 13.76 11.16
C GLN A 128 2.43 14.15 10.79
N TRP A 129 1.74 13.32 10.03
CA TRP A 129 0.36 13.54 9.66
C TRP A 129 -0.43 12.25 9.69
N ARG A 130 -1.75 12.35 9.77
CA ARG A 130 -2.61 11.16 9.77
C ARG A 130 -2.92 10.70 8.35
N VAL A 131 -2.92 9.38 8.16
CA VAL A 131 -3.21 8.72 6.89
C VAL A 131 -4.20 7.58 7.04
N GLN A 132 -5.02 7.39 6.01
CA GLN A 132 -5.70 6.13 5.76
C GLN A 132 -4.94 5.39 4.69
N TRP A 133 -4.80 4.07 4.84
CA TRP A 133 -4.11 3.29 3.83
C TRP A 133 -4.67 1.89 3.70
N ALA A 134 -4.45 1.27 2.54
CA ALA A 134 -4.81 -0.11 2.30
C ALA A 134 -3.78 -0.77 1.40
N PHE A 135 -3.60 -2.09 1.57
CA PHE A 135 -2.88 -2.87 0.58
C PHE A 135 -3.68 -2.91 -0.72
N VAL A 136 -2.99 -2.62 -1.83
CA VAL A 136 -3.55 -2.65 -3.19
C VAL A 136 -2.68 -3.50 -4.09
N SER A 137 -3.19 -3.87 -5.27
CA SER A 137 -2.34 -4.51 -6.26
C SER A 137 -1.32 -3.51 -6.81
N CYS A 138 -0.06 -3.93 -6.97
CA CYS A 138 0.95 -3.07 -7.59
C CYS A 138 0.65 -2.76 -9.07
N ARG A 139 -0.17 -3.58 -9.73
CA ARG A 139 -0.67 -3.30 -11.08
C ARG A 139 -1.63 -2.12 -11.10
N GLU A 140 -2.60 -2.10 -10.20
CA GLU A 140 -3.54 -1.00 -10.04
C GLU A 140 -2.80 0.30 -9.71
N ALA A 141 -1.79 0.23 -8.85
CA ALA A 141 -0.92 1.36 -8.52
C ALA A 141 -0.27 1.99 -9.77
N ARG A 142 0.32 1.17 -10.64
CA ARG A 142 0.96 1.63 -11.88
C ARG A 142 -0.04 2.29 -12.84
N GLN A 143 -1.23 1.73 -12.96
CA GLN A 143 -2.28 2.26 -13.86
C GLN A 143 -2.81 3.61 -13.38
N ASN A 144 -2.92 3.81 -12.06
CA ASN A 144 -3.36 5.09 -11.50
C ASN A 144 -2.29 6.17 -11.69
N LEU A 145 -1.00 5.83 -11.60
CA LEU A 145 0.11 6.75 -11.85
C LEU A 145 0.28 7.13 -13.33
N SER A 146 -0.03 6.23 -14.27
CA SER A 146 -0.02 6.56 -15.70
C SER A 146 -1.23 7.42 -16.13
N SER A 147 -2.31 7.39 -15.36
CA SER A 147 -3.56 8.11 -15.66
C SER A 147 -3.61 9.49 -15.02
N SER A 148 -2.96 9.66 -13.86
CA SER A 148 -2.63 10.99 -13.37
C SER A 148 -1.49 11.52 -14.23
N ASN A 149 -1.69 12.62 -14.94
CA ASN A 149 -0.63 13.36 -15.60
C ASN A 149 0.43 13.74 -14.56
N PHE A 150 1.39 12.85 -14.29
CA PHE A 150 2.67 13.18 -13.69
C PHE A 150 3.37 13.99 -14.79
N ALA A 151 2.97 15.26 -14.86
CA ALA A 151 3.64 16.27 -15.66
C ALA A 151 5.12 16.06 -15.37
N THR A 152 5.82 15.64 -16.41
CA THR A 152 7.25 15.53 -16.48
C THR A 152 7.86 16.56 -15.55
N ARG A 153 8.44 16.08 -14.44
CA ARG A 153 9.55 16.78 -13.81
C ARG A 153 10.62 16.73 -14.90
N GLU A 154 10.53 17.65 -15.86
CA GLU A 154 11.59 17.90 -16.82
C GLU A 154 12.80 18.18 -15.96
N GLU A 155 13.69 17.19 -15.98
CA GLU A 155 15.05 17.26 -15.57
C GLU A 155 15.62 18.57 -16.15
N HIS A 156 15.65 19.60 -15.32
CA HIS A 156 16.23 20.89 -15.64
C HIS A 156 17.73 20.64 -15.73
N THR A 157 18.16 20.07 -16.86
CA THR A 157 19.55 19.83 -17.20
C THR A 157 20.12 21.24 -17.38
N PRO A 158 20.98 21.74 -16.48
CA PRO A 158 21.60 23.03 -16.69
C PRO A 158 22.41 22.93 -17.98
N ALA A 159 22.03 23.72 -18.97
CA ALA A 159 22.78 23.83 -20.21
C ALA A 159 24.23 24.21 -19.84
N LEU A 160 25.15 23.27 -20.00
CA LEU A 160 26.58 23.57 -19.99
C LEU A 160 26.82 24.51 -21.17
N ARG A 161 26.85 25.82 -20.89
CA ARG A 161 27.37 26.83 -21.81
C ARG A 161 28.85 26.54 -22.03
N GLY A 162 29.13 25.71 -23.02
CA GLY A 162 30.39 25.72 -23.74
C GLY A 162 30.41 26.95 -24.64
N GLY A 163 31.34 27.85 -24.37
CA GLY A 163 31.69 28.99 -25.22
C GLY A 163 32.64 29.90 -24.45
N ASP A 164 33.82 30.26 -24.92
CA ASP A 164 34.46 30.00 -26.20
C ASP A 164 35.96 30.28 -25.98
N ARG A 165 36.83 29.51 -26.65
CA ARG A 165 38.27 29.79 -26.67
C ARG A 165 38.53 30.82 -27.75
N ARG A 166 38.96 32.03 -27.39
CA ARG A 166 39.94 32.83 -28.15
C ARG A 166 40.80 33.63 -27.21
#